data_AF-A0A0K9XUJ3-F1
#
_entry.id   AF-A0A0K9XUJ3-F1
#
_cell.length_a   1.000
_cell.length_b   1.000
_cell.length_c   1.000
_cell.angle_alpha   90.00
_cell.angle_beta   90.00
_cell.angle_gamma   90.00
#
_symmetry.space_group_name_H-M   'P 1'
#
loop_
_entity.id
_entity.type
_entity.pdbx_description
1 polymer ?
#
loop_
_entity_poly.entity_id
_entity_poly.type
_entity_poly.pdbx_seq_one_letter_code
_entity_poly.pdbx_strand_id
1 'polypeptide(L)'
;MEKNKLTTREELKSFFETGDYPTEIQFAELINSYAHLDEFNFGLSIRPSGKTSAKYYDFYKADNIMNSGAGHKIIENSQGNIPTKIEGYLHILSRAVYYKSLDIKLIGEIDIEKHKPKIIIERYKQRKKMSSGSVKPAGFYKEKMSDAELWNRKSEYIIDSNEIIIDIEPIHYFRPAANFKEFLPSGSINRLGSFKYTKYRKPFAVIQAILEIDINGTGYRSRPVGMKIILGSSGEYDAINFAIN
;
A
#
# COMPACT_ATOMS: atom_id res chain seq x y z
N MET A 1 -38.66 11.41 18.30
CA MET A 1 -37.60 11.08 17.33
C MET A 1 -38.22 10.19 16.27
N GLU A 2 -38.59 10.76 15.14
CA GLU A 2 -39.03 9.97 13.99
C GLU A 2 -37.85 9.15 13.48
N LYS A 3 -38.11 7.87 13.20
CA LYS A 3 -37.17 7.03 12.47
C LYS A 3 -37.24 7.46 11.01
N ASN A 4 -36.34 8.36 10.58
CA ASN A 4 -36.23 8.72 9.16
C ASN A 4 -35.80 7.49 8.38
N LYS A 5 -36.79 6.83 7.77
CA LYS A 5 -36.61 5.70 6.89
C LYS A 5 -36.16 6.28 5.55
N LEU A 6 -34.92 6.00 5.15
CA LEU A 6 -34.39 6.40 3.84
C LEU A 6 -35.38 5.94 2.76
N THR A 7 -36.01 6.89 2.08
CA THR A 7 -36.97 6.58 1.02
C THR A 7 -36.18 6.08 -0.19
N THR A 8 -36.50 4.89 -0.65
CA THR A 8 -35.72 4.24 -1.71
C THR A 8 -36.01 4.88 -3.07
N ARG A 9 -35.08 4.75 -4.02
CA ARG A 9 -35.23 5.27 -5.40
C ARG A 9 -36.52 4.75 -6.07
N GLU A 10 -36.93 3.53 -5.74
CA GLU A 10 -38.11 2.87 -6.29
C GLU A 10 -39.42 3.45 -5.72
N GLU A 11 -39.47 3.73 -4.41
CA GLU A 11 -40.60 4.41 -3.76
C GLU A 11 -40.79 5.84 -4.31
N LEU A 12 -39.70 6.56 -4.60
CA LEU A 12 -39.76 7.89 -5.20
C LEU A 12 -40.17 7.88 -6.67
N LYS A 13 -39.67 6.90 -7.45
CA LYS A 13 -40.09 6.71 -8.84
C LYS A 13 -41.60 6.49 -8.92
N SER A 14 -42.15 5.72 -7.97
CA SER A 14 -43.59 5.56 -7.79
C SER A 14 -44.31 6.89 -7.62
N PHE A 15 -43.84 7.80 -6.75
CA PHE A 15 -44.48 9.12 -6.56
C PHE A 15 -44.55 9.94 -7.87
N PHE A 16 -43.46 9.95 -8.67
CA PHE A 16 -43.47 10.64 -9.97
C PHE A 16 -44.34 9.94 -11.04
N GLU A 17 -44.45 8.61 -10.98
CA GLU A 17 -45.30 7.84 -11.90
C GLU A 17 -46.79 7.93 -11.53
N THR A 18 -47.14 8.07 -10.24
CA THR A 18 -48.52 8.22 -9.75
C THR A 18 -49.00 9.67 -9.72
N GLY A 19 -48.10 10.64 -9.88
CA GLY A 19 -48.41 12.08 -9.83
C GLY A 19 -48.46 12.68 -8.42
N ASP A 20 -47.97 11.95 -7.42
CA ASP A 20 -47.79 12.44 -6.06
C ASP A 20 -46.46 13.23 -5.95
N TYR A 21 -46.51 14.43 -5.39
CA TYR A 21 -45.32 15.26 -5.21
C TYR A 21 -44.63 14.93 -3.88
N PRO A 22 -43.32 14.62 -3.86
CA PRO A 22 -42.59 14.48 -2.61
C PRO A 22 -42.59 15.81 -1.85
N THR A 23 -42.60 15.73 -0.52
CA THR A 23 -42.44 16.91 0.34
C THR A 23 -41.04 17.52 0.18
N GLU A 24 -40.89 18.81 0.50
CA GLU A 24 -39.60 19.51 0.44
C GLU A 24 -38.50 18.79 1.23
N ILE A 25 -38.85 18.22 2.39
CA ILE A 25 -37.94 17.42 3.23
C ILE A 25 -37.50 16.15 2.50
N GLN A 26 -38.43 15.39 1.92
CA GLN A 26 -38.12 14.15 1.17
C GLN A 26 -37.26 14.44 -0.07
N PHE A 27 -37.49 15.58 -0.73
CA PHE A 27 -36.70 16.01 -1.88
C PHE A 27 -35.30 16.50 -1.47
N ALA A 28 -35.18 17.21 -0.35
CA ALA A 28 -33.90 17.63 0.21
C ALA A 28 -33.06 16.41 0.66
N GLU A 29 -33.67 15.43 1.31
CA GLU A 29 -33.03 14.16 1.66
C GLU A 29 -32.54 13.41 0.41
N LEU A 30 -33.31 13.46 -0.68
CA LEU A 30 -32.92 12.88 -1.97
C LEU A 30 -31.70 13.59 -2.56
N ILE A 31 -31.74 14.92 -2.67
CA ILE A 31 -30.60 15.69 -3.20
C ILE A 31 -29.36 15.47 -2.35
N ASN A 32 -29.49 15.43 -1.02
CA ASN A 32 -28.37 15.07 -0.14
C ASN A 32 -27.84 13.66 -0.45
N SER A 33 -28.71 12.68 -0.69
CA SER A 33 -28.29 11.32 -1.09
C SER A 33 -27.53 11.27 -2.42
N TYR A 34 -27.85 12.15 -3.37
CA TYR A 34 -27.14 12.27 -4.65
C TYR A 34 -25.87 13.13 -4.55
N ALA A 35 -25.84 14.16 -3.70
CA ALA A 35 -24.65 14.96 -3.44
C ALA A 35 -23.51 14.11 -2.86
N HIS A 36 -23.86 13.07 -2.08
CA HIS A 36 -22.88 12.08 -1.63
C HIS A 36 -22.31 11.19 -2.76
N LEU A 37 -22.99 11.02 -3.90
CA LEU A 37 -22.44 10.21 -5.00
C LEU A 37 -21.18 10.83 -5.61
N ASP A 38 -21.10 12.16 -5.65
CA ASP A 38 -19.88 12.86 -6.05
C ASP A 38 -18.78 12.68 -4.99
N GLU A 39 -19.14 12.69 -3.71
CA GLU A 39 -18.23 12.32 -2.61
C GLU A 39 -17.78 10.85 -2.66
N PHE A 40 -18.47 9.98 -3.42
CA PHE A 40 -18.09 8.57 -3.65
C PHE A 40 -17.35 8.32 -4.98
N ASN A 41 -17.25 9.34 -5.85
CA ASN A 41 -16.51 9.27 -7.12
C ASN A 41 -15.05 9.71 -6.94
N PHE A 42 -14.34 9.05 -6.04
CA PHE A 42 -12.95 9.35 -5.73
C PHE A 42 -11.99 8.19 -6.01
N GLY A 43 -10.72 8.52 -6.18
CA GLY A 43 -9.69 7.51 -6.43
C GLY A 43 -8.27 8.04 -6.46
N LEU A 44 -7.39 7.23 -7.01
CA LEU A 44 -5.97 7.53 -7.13
C LEU A 44 -5.53 7.43 -8.58
N SER A 45 -4.79 8.42 -9.03
CA SER A 45 -3.86 8.30 -10.15
C SER A 45 -2.46 8.16 -9.57
N ILE A 46 -1.76 7.09 -9.93
CA ILE A 46 -0.42 6.81 -9.42
C ILE A 46 0.50 6.63 -10.61
N ARG A 47 1.71 7.17 -10.53
CA ARG A 47 2.80 6.92 -11.48
C ARG A 47 4.15 6.89 -10.75
N PRO A 48 5.16 6.17 -11.29
CA PRO A 48 6.52 6.32 -10.80
C PRO A 48 6.98 7.77 -10.95
N SER A 49 7.73 8.27 -9.97
CA SER A 49 8.26 9.63 -10.01
C SER A 49 9.21 9.85 -11.18
N GLY A 50 9.16 11.05 -11.77
CA GLY A 50 10.11 11.46 -12.81
C GLY A 50 11.56 11.46 -12.29
N LYS A 51 11.76 11.84 -11.03
CA LYS A 51 13.07 11.87 -10.35
C LYS A 51 13.48 10.49 -9.84
N THR A 52 14.78 10.19 -9.88
CA THR A 52 15.36 8.99 -9.27
C THR A 52 16.08 9.40 -7.99
N SER A 53 15.74 8.73 -6.89
CA SER A 53 16.40 8.90 -5.60
C SER A 53 17.48 7.84 -5.42
N ALA A 54 18.46 8.12 -4.57
CA ALA A 54 19.51 7.18 -4.23
C ALA A 54 19.81 7.26 -2.72
N LYS A 55 19.89 6.11 -2.07
CA LYS A 55 20.32 5.97 -0.67
C LYS A 55 21.31 4.83 -0.55
N TYR A 56 22.24 4.92 0.39
CA TYR A 56 23.20 3.86 0.66
C TYR A 56 22.71 3.00 1.81
N TYR A 57 22.78 1.68 1.66
CA TYR A 57 22.22 0.74 2.62
C TYR A 57 23.22 -0.36 2.97
N ASP A 58 23.19 -0.76 4.23
CA ASP A 58 23.78 -1.98 4.75
C ASP A 58 22.71 -3.06 4.91
N PHE A 59 23.00 -4.24 4.40
CA PHE A 59 22.07 -5.36 4.36
C PHE A 59 22.55 -6.49 5.27
N TYR A 60 21.64 -7.00 6.09
CA TYR A 60 21.94 -8.00 7.10
C TYR A 60 21.01 -9.20 7.00
N LYS A 61 21.55 -10.38 7.31
CA LYS A 61 20.80 -11.61 7.50
C LYS A 61 20.83 -11.99 8.96
N ALA A 62 19.71 -12.44 9.50
CA ALA A 62 19.71 -13.01 10.84
C ALA A 62 20.52 -14.32 10.88
N ASP A 63 21.31 -14.50 11.96
CA ASP A 63 22.01 -15.75 12.24
C ASP A 63 21.02 -16.87 12.54
N ASN A 64 19.97 -16.54 13.32
CA ASN A 64 18.84 -17.41 13.59
C ASN A 64 17.54 -16.79 13.07
N ILE A 65 17.14 -17.19 11.86
CA ILE A 65 15.94 -16.69 11.19
C ILE A 65 14.69 -16.88 12.07
N MET A 66 14.56 -18.02 12.75
CA MET A 66 13.36 -18.38 13.53
C MET A 66 13.14 -17.46 14.73
N ASN A 67 14.22 -16.97 15.35
CA ASN A 67 14.16 -16.17 16.58
C ASN A 67 14.43 -14.67 16.36
N SER A 68 14.76 -14.27 15.14
CA SER A 68 15.15 -12.88 14.81
C SER A 68 13.98 -11.91 14.63
N GLY A 69 12.74 -12.38 14.61
CA GLY A 69 11.57 -11.56 14.29
C GLY A 69 11.44 -11.20 12.81
N ALA A 70 12.48 -10.69 12.13
CA ALA A 70 12.39 -10.20 10.74
C ALA A 70 13.09 -11.08 9.68
N GLY A 71 14.02 -11.93 10.11
CA GLY A 71 14.92 -12.72 9.24
C GLY A 71 16.03 -11.93 8.53
N HIS A 72 15.89 -10.61 8.43
CA HIS A 72 16.84 -9.69 7.80
C HIS A 72 16.66 -8.27 8.36
N LYS A 73 17.68 -7.42 8.19
CA LYS A 73 17.63 -5.98 8.45
C LYS A 73 18.23 -5.22 7.27
N ILE A 74 17.72 -4.02 7.04
CA ILE A 74 18.21 -3.10 6.01
C ILE A 74 18.33 -1.75 6.70
N ILE A 75 19.54 -1.22 6.76
CA ILE A 75 19.84 0.01 7.50
C ILE A 75 20.39 1.04 6.52
N GLU A 76 19.81 2.23 6.50
CA GLU A 76 20.36 3.37 5.76
C GLU A 76 21.67 3.80 6.41
N ASN A 77 22.70 4.02 5.60
CA ASN A 77 24.02 4.48 6.02
C ASN A 77 24.58 5.46 5.00
N SER A 78 25.73 6.06 5.27
CA SER A 78 26.48 6.88 4.30
C SER A 78 27.53 6.04 3.60
N GLN A 79 27.79 6.34 2.32
CA GLN A 79 28.84 5.66 1.57
C GLN A 79 30.21 5.89 2.21
N GLY A 80 30.97 4.81 2.39
CA GLY A 80 32.30 4.85 3.03
C GLY A 80 32.29 4.61 4.54
N ASN A 81 31.11 4.61 5.18
CA ASN A 81 30.99 4.19 6.57
C ASN A 81 31.14 2.68 6.70
N ILE A 82 31.70 2.24 7.83
CA ILE A 82 31.79 0.83 8.17
C ILE A 82 30.38 0.35 8.58
N PRO A 83 29.92 -0.81 8.09
CA PRO A 83 28.63 -1.36 8.48
C PRO A 83 28.56 -1.61 9.99
N THR A 84 27.48 -1.14 10.62
CA THR A 84 27.26 -1.32 12.06
C THR A 84 27.17 -2.80 12.41
N LYS A 85 27.86 -3.23 13.47
CA LYS A 85 27.71 -4.61 13.98
C LYS A 85 26.39 -4.72 14.74
N ILE A 86 25.57 -5.70 14.38
CA ILE A 86 24.27 -5.94 15.02
C ILE A 86 24.30 -7.36 15.59
N GLU A 87 24.01 -7.49 16.88
CA GLU A 87 23.96 -8.80 17.53
C GLU A 87 22.89 -9.70 16.89
N GLY A 88 23.26 -10.95 16.58
CA GLY A 88 22.39 -11.94 15.93
C GLY A 88 22.17 -11.72 14.43
N TYR A 89 22.94 -10.83 13.81
CA TYR A 89 22.85 -10.53 12.39
C TYR A 89 24.24 -10.46 11.74
N LEU A 90 24.37 -11.17 10.61
CA LEU A 90 25.51 -11.11 9.72
C LEU A 90 25.30 -10.04 8.65
N HIS A 91 26.25 -9.12 8.53
CA HIS A 91 26.34 -8.20 7.38
C HIS A 91 26.62 -9.00 6.10
N ILE A 92 25.87 -8.72 5.04
CA ILE A 92 25.96 -9.44 3.77
C ILE A 92 26.58 -8.57 2.67
N LEU A 93 26.09 -7.33 2.53
CA LEU A 93 26.55 -6.40 1.50
C LEU A 93 26.19 -4.96 1.89
N SER A 94 26.88 -4.01 1.26
CA SER A 94 26.55 -2.59 1.32
C SER A 94 26.54 -2.01 -0.08
N ARG A 95 25.57 -1.16 -0.41
CA ARG A 95 25.53 -0.49 -1.72
C ARG A 95 24.60 0.71 -1.75
N ALA A 96 24.82 1.56 -2.75
CA ALA A 96 23.80 2.49 -3.21
C ALA A 96 22.64 1.73 -3.86
N VAL A 97 21.42 2.13 -3.51
CA VAL A 97 20.17 1.68 -4.11
C VAL A 97 19.50 2.88 -4.73
N TYR A 98 19.32 2.82 -6.05
CA TYR A 98 18.55 3.78 -6.81
C TYR A 98 17.10 3.33 -6.85
N TYR A 99 16.16 4.26 -6.72
CA TYR A 99 14.74 3.93 -6.75
C TYR A 99 13.87 5.12 -7.17
N LYS A 100 12.67 4.82 -7.63
CA LYS A 100 11.60 5.80 -7.86
C LYS A 100 10.70 5.88 -6.63
N SER A 101 10.13 7.04 -6.38
CA SER A 101 9.00 7.25 -5.47
C SER A 101 7.69 7.14 -6.27
N LEU A 102 6.54 7.34 -5.61
CA LEU A 102 5.24 7.36 -6.25
C LEU A 102 4.73 8.80 -6.32
N ASP A 103 4.52 9.32 -7.53
CA ASP A 103 3.73 10.53 -7.72
C ASP A 103 2.25 10.12 -7.67
N ILE A 104 1.51 10.72 -6.75
CA ILE A 104 0.11 10.39 -6.51
C ILE A 104 -0.72 11.64 -6.69
N LYS A 105 -1.83 11.48 -7.42
CA LYS A 105 -2.87 12.50 -7.58
C LYS A 105 -4.20 11.93 -7.11
N LEU A 106 -4.88 12.67 -6.24
CA LEU A 106 -6.24 12.36 -5.83
C LEU A 106 -7.18 12.63 -7.02
N ILE A 107 -8.07 11.69 -7.30
CA ILE A 107 -9.13 11.82 -8.30
C ILE A 107 -10.43 12.12 -7.55
N GLY A 108 -11.22 13.05 -8.06
CA GLY A 108 -12.47 13.52 -7.44
C GLY A 108 -12.29 14.83 -6.69
N GLU A 109 -13.42 15.46 -6.33
CA GLU A 109 -13.45 16.69 -5.55
C GLU A 109 -13.38 16.37 -4.05
N ILE A 110 -12.18 16.03 -3.58
CA ILE A 110 -11.95 15.67 -2.18
C ILE A 110 -11.49 16.90 -1.41
N ASP A 111 -12.32 17.36 -0.49
CA ASP A 111 -11.90 18.30 0.55
C ASP A 111 -10.96 17.59 1.54
N ILE A 112 -9.70 18.01 1.57
CA ILE A 112 -8.64 17.38 2.37
C ILE A 112 -8.85 17.62 3.86
N GLU A 113 -9.28 18.82 4.26
CA GLU A 113 -9.48 19.18 5.66
C GLU A 113 -10.70 18.46 6.24
N LYS A 114 -11.79 18.42 5.46
CA LYS A 114 -13.04 17.76 5.83
C LYS A 114 -12.88 16.24 5.84
N HIS A 115 -12.33 15.66 4.77
CA HIS A 115 -12.36 14.21 4.56
C HIS A 115 -11.09 13.46 5.01
N LYS A 116 -10.04 14.18 5.44
CA LYS A 116 -8.80 13.61 6.00
C LYS A 116 -8.26 12.40 5.22
N PRO A 117 -8.00 12.57 3.90
CA PRO A 117 -7.63 11.47 3.03
C PRO A 117 -6.34 10.79 3.51
N LYS A 118 -6.30 9.47 3.36
CA LYS A 118 -5.09 8.68 3.57
C LYS A 118 -4.96 7.57 2.55
N ILE A 119 -3.73 7.19 2.26
CA ILE A 119 -3.42 6.10 1.35
C ILE A 119 -3.06 4.86 2.15
N ILE A 120 -3.75 3.77 1.86
CA ILE A 120 -3.50 2.46 2.43
C ILE A 120 -2.72 1.63 1.41
N ILE A 121 -1.57 1.10 1.83
CA ILE A 121 -0.79 0.14 1.05
C ILE A 121 -1.05 -1.27 1.57
N GLU A 122 -1.55 -2.12 0.68
CA GLU A 122 -1.75 -3.54 0.96
C GLU A 122 -0.80 -4.40 0.15
N ARG A 123 -0.35 -5.50 0.74
CA ARG A 123 0.56 -6.44 0.09
C ARG A 123 -0.16 -7.72 -0.26
N TYR A 124 0.16 -8.27 -1.43
CA TYR A 124 -0.38 -9.56 -1.83
C TYR A 124 0.27 -10.69 -1.02
N LYS A 125 -0.51 -11.42 -0.22
CA LYS A 125 -0.05 -12.61 0.51
C LYS A 125 -0.59 -13.86 -0.18
N GLN A 126 0.26 -14.87 -0.33
CA GLN A 126 -0.17 -16.16 -0.85
C GLN A 126 -0.97 -16.96 0.19
N ARG A 127 -1.73 -17.94 -0.30
CA ARG A 127 -2.50 -18.88 0.51
C ARG A 127 -1.58 -19.54 1.54
N LYS A 128 -1.96 -19.52 2.81
CA LYS A 128 -1.14 -20.05 3.91
C LYS A 128 -1.95 -21.01 4.79
N LYS A 129 -1.43 -22.22 4.98
CA LYS A 129 -1.92 -23.14 6.02
C LYS A 129 -1.30 -22.76 7.36
N MET A 130 -2.14 -22.50 8.35
CA MET A 130 -1.77 -22.14 9.73
C MET A 130 -1.44 -23.40 10.53
N SER A 131 -0.77 -23.24 11.68
CA SER A 131 -0.47 -24.33 12.62
C SER A 131 -1.73 -25.00 13.16
N SER A 132 -2.83 -24.23 13.30
CA SER A 132 -4.16 -24.73 13.68
C SER A 132 -4.87 -25.55 12.59
N GLY A 133 -4.26 -25.74 11.42
CA GLY A 133 -4.86 -26.44 10.28
C GLY A 133 -5.75 -25.56 9.39
N SER A 134 -6.16 -24.38 9.87
CA SER A 134 -6.95 -23.42 9.07
C SER A 134 -6.14 -22.85 7.91
N VAL A 135 -6.83 -22.44 6.85
CA VAL A 135 -6.18 -21.92 5.63
C VAL A 135 -6.56 -20.47 5.41
N LYS A 136 -5.58 -19.59 5.48
CA LYS A 136 -5.73 -18.19 5.07
C LYS A 136 -5.71 -18.12 3.54
N PRO A 137 -6.72 -17.52 2.90
CA PRO A 137 -6.75 -17.39 1.44
C PRO A 137 -5.62 -16.48 0.94
N ALA A 138 -5.36 -16.55 -0.36
CA ALA A 138 -4.47 -15.58 -1.01
C ALA A 138 -5.24 -14.27 -1.24
N GLY A 139 -4.57 -13.14 -1.18
CA GLY A 139 -5.20 -11.85 -1.38
C GLY A 139 -4.33 -10.68 -0.93
N PHE A 140 -4.85 -9.47 -1.09
CA PHE A 140 -4.23 -8.27 -0.56
C PHE A 140 -4.62 -8.07 0.90
N TYR A 141 -3.63 -7.73 1.72
CA TYR A 141 -3.84 -7.47 3.13
C TYR A 141 -3.02 -6.26 3.56
N LYS A 142 -3.69 -5.30 4.20
CA LYS A 142 -3.04 -4.27 5.01
C LYS A 142 -2.19 -4.90 6.11
N GLU A 143 -0.93 -4.48 6.21
CA GLU A 143 -0.07 -4.83 7.35
C GLU A 143 -0.45 -3.98 8.57
N LYS A 144 -0.37 -4.55 9.78
CA LYS A 144 -0.43 -3.72 10.98
C LYS A 144 0.78 -2.78 10.97
N MET A 145 0.61 -1.54 11.39
CA MET A 145 1.71 -0.55 11.41
C MET A 145 2.92 -1.06 12.21
N SER A 146 2.67 -1.65 13.39
CA SER A 146 3.72 -2.27 14.21
C SER A 146 4.50 -3.39 13.49
N ASP A 147 3.81 -4.18 12.66
CA ASP A 147 4.45 -5.23 11.87
C ASP A 147 5.25 -4.62 10.73
N ALA A 148 4.74 -3.56 10.08
CA ALA A 148 5.40 -2.89 8.98
C ALA A 148 6.71 -2.20 9.42
N GLU A 149 6.71 -1.57 10.60
CA GLU A 149 7.86 -0.91 11.22
C GLU A 149 9.05 -1.86 11.41
N LEU A 150 8.81 -3.13 11.72
CA LEU A 150 9.85 -4.15 11.87
C LEU A 150 10.68 -4.36 10.57
N TRP A 151 10.13 -3.97 9.41
CA TRP A 151 10.84 -3.97 8.13
C TRP A 151 11.10 -2.55 7.60
N ASN A 152 10.98 -1.50 8.41
CA ASN A 152 11.05 -0.10 7.97
C ASN A 152 10.06 0.20 6.84
N ARG A 153 8.81 -0.25 6.99
CA ARG A 153 7.71 0.04 6.06
C ARG A 153 6.59 0.78 6.77
N LYS A 154 5.70 1.38 5.99
CA LYS A 154 4.40 1.92 6.44
C LYS A 154 3.27 1.35 5.60
N SER A 155 2.14 1.05 6.22
CA SER A 155 0.92 0.61 5.52
C SER A 155 -0.10 1.73 5.34
N GLU A 156 0.13 2.90 5.94
CA GLU A 156 -0.73 4.08 5.87
C GLU A 156 0.11 5.35 5.69
N TYR A 157 -0.38 6.26 4.84
CA TYR A 157 0.21 7.56 4.56
C TYR A 157 -0.88 8.63 4.60
N ILE A 158 -0.74 9.62 5.48
CA ILE A 158 -1.66 10.75 5.58
C ILE A 158 -1.38 11.68 4.39
N ILE A 159 -2.44 12.21 3.79
CA ILE A 159 -2.36 13.10 2.62
C ILE A 159 -2.84 14.49 3.02
N ASP A 160 -2.03 15.49 2.67
CA ASP A 160 -2.26 16.92 2.96
C ASP A 160 -2.47 17.75 1.69
N SER A 161 -2.32 17.14 0.51
CA SER A 161 -2.35 17.82 -0.78
C SER A 161 -2.92 16.91 -1.87
N ASN A 162 -3.56 17.51 -2.89
CA ASN A 162 -4.16 16.77 -4.00
C ASN A 162 -3.12 16.07 -4.89
N GLU A 163 -1.89 16.58 -4.92
CA GLU A 163 -0.76 15.99 -5.63
C GLU A 163 0.41 15.87 -4.65
N ILE A 164 0.87 14.64 -4.42
CA ILE A 164 1.89 14.33 -3.43
C ILE A 164 2.88 13.29 -3.96
N ILE A 165 4.11 13.35 -3.46
CA ILE A 165 5.12 12.32 -3.69
C ILE A 165 5.25 11.47 -2.44
N ILE A 166 5.02 10.16 -2.56
CA ILE A 166 5.21 9.21 -1.46
C ILE A 166 6.43 8.36 -1.72
N ASP A 167 7.37 8.39 -0.78
CA ASP A 167 8.44 7.41 -0.70
C ASP A 167 8.01 6.25 0.20
N ILE A 168 7.79 5.08 -0.41
CA ILE A 168 7.48 3.85 0.32
C ILE A 168 8.73 3.04 0.67
N GLU A 169 9.93 3.56 0.37
CA GLU A 169 11.23 2.92 0.53
C GLU A 169 11.25 1.49 -0.05
N PRO A 170 11.14 1.36 -1.38
CA PRO A 170 10.75 0.11 -2.02
C PRO A 170 11.76 -1.04 -1.83
N ILE A 171 13.00 -0.75 -1.41
CA ILE A 171 13.98 -1.77 -1.04
C ILE A 171 13.54 -2.65 0.13
N HIS A 172 12.74 -2.12 1.06
CA HIS A 172 12.24 -2.84 2.24
C HIS A 172 11.17 -3.90 1.92
N TYR A 173 10.75 -3.98 0.65
CA TYR A 173 9.89 -5.03 0.13
C TYR A 173 10.67 -6.25 -0.37
N PHE A 174 12.00 -6.23 -0.27
CA PHE A 174 12.88 -7.30 -0.68
C PHE A 174 13.74 -7.79 0.48
N ARG A 175 13.93 -9.11 0.52
CA ARG A 175 14.85 -9.81 1.40
C ARG A 175 16.24 -9.84 0.74
N PRO A 176 17.29 -9.40 1.45
CA PRO A 176 18.65 -9.42 0.95
C PRO A 176 19.22 -10.82 0.69
N ALA A 177 20.19 -10.87 -0.21
CA ALA A 177 21.01 -12.02 -0.57
C ALA A 177 22.46 -11.56 -0.77
N ALA A 178 23.42 -12.48 -0.97
CA ALA A 178 24.82 -12.12 -1.20
C ALA A 178 25.00 -11.24 -2.46
N ASN A 179 24.17 -11.47 -3.47
CA ASN A 179 24.12 -10.67 -4.68
C ASN A 179 22.81 -9.88 -4.74
N PHE A 180 22.87 -8.60 -5.09
CA PHE A 180 21.67 -7.75 -5.23
C PHE A 180 20.67 -8.31 -6.24
N LYS A 181 21.14 -8.92 -7.33
CA LYS A 181 20.27 -9.52 -8.36
C LYS A 181 19.48 -10.73 -7.84
N GLU A 182 19.90 -11.31 -6.72
CA GLU A 182 19.26 -12.45 -6.07
C GLU A 182 18.31 -12.02 -4.96
N PHE A 183 18.07 -10.72 -4.78
CA PHE A 183 17.09 -10.24 -3.81
C PHE A 183 15.70 -10.74 -4.16
N LEU A 184 14.96 -11.14 -3.13
CA LEU A 184 13.70 -11.87 -3.27
C LEU A 184 12.61 -11.11 -2.51
N PRO A 185 11.34 -11.04 -2.96
CA PRO A 185 10.29 -10.36 -2.21
C PRO A 185 10.21 -10.82 -0.75
N SER A 186 10.18 -9.87 0.19
CA SER A 186 10.29 -10.17 1.62
C SER A 186 9.04 -10.91 2.14
N GLY A 187 9.26 -12.19 2.47
CA GLY A 187 8.34 -13.13 3.10
C GLY A 187 7.92 -12.76 4.52
N SER A 188 6.76 -13.23 4.99
CA SER A 188 6.59 -13.42 6.44
C SER A 188 7.59 -14.50 6.89
N ILE A 189 8.58 -14.09 7.70
CA ILE A 189 9.46 -14.80 8.66
C ILE A 189 9.66 -16.31 8.45
N ASN A 190 8.58 -17.10 8.39
CA ASN A 190 8.62 -18.55 8.57
C ASN A 190 8.70 -19.39 7.29
N ARG A 191 8.60 -18.83 6.07
CA ARG A 191 8.67 -19.66 4.84
C ARG A 191 9.26 -18.93 3.63
N LEU A 192 10.35 -19.48 3.10
CA LEU A 192 10.72 -19.37 1.68
C LEU A 192 9.47 -19.66 0.83
N GLY A 193 9.10 -18.77 -0.09
CA GLY A 193 7.95 -19.01 -0.96
C GLY A 193 6.59 -18.45 -0.52
N SER A 194 6.51 -17.45 0.36
CA SER A 194 5.21 -16.82 0.75
C SER A 194 4.69 -15.73 -0.21
N PHE A 195 5.52 -15.33 -1.18
CA PHE A 195 5.20 -14.39 -2.24
C PHE A 195 5.56 -15.02 -3.60
N LYS A 196 4.84 -14.68 -4.66
CA LYS A 196 4.97 -15.35 -5.97
C LYS A 196 6.35 -15.10 -6.57
N TYR A 197 7.19 -16.15 -6.56
CA TYR A 197 8.46 -16.19 -7.27
C TYR A 197 8.24 -16.65 -8.70
N THR A 198 8.64 -15.85 -9.67
CA THR A 198 8.94 -16.37 -11.02
C THR A 198 10.44 -16.61 -11.08
N LYS A 199 10.87 -17.87 -11.17
CA LYS A 199 12.30 -18.27 -11.25
C LYS A 199 13.05 -17.64 -12.44
N TYR A 200 12.32 -17.15 -13.44
CA TYR A 200 12.85 -16.70 -14.74
C TYR A 200 12.59 -15.22 -15.06
N ARG A 201 12.12 -14.40 -14.11
CA ARG A 201 11.88 -12.95 -14.34
C ARG A 201 12.47 -12.11 -13.22
N LYS A 202 12.69 -10.82 -13.48
CA LYS A 202 13.13 -9.85 -12.47
C LYS A 202 12.27 -9.97 -11.20
N PRO A 203 12.87 -10.04 -10.00
CA PRO A 203 12.12 -10.10 -8.75
C PRO A 203 11.17 -8.91 -8.60
N PHE A 204 9.94 -9.17 -8.17
CA PHE A 204 8.96 -8.10 -7.91
C PHE A 204 8.07 -8.39 -6.70
N ALA A 205 7.70 -7.36 -5.97
CA ALA A 205 6.69 -7.42 -4.91
C ALA A 205 5.37 -6.86 -5.43
N VAL A 206 4.25 -7.55 -5.17
CA VAL A 206 2.91 -7.12 -5.60
C VAL A 206 2.22 -6.39 -4.46
N ILE A 207 1.78 -5.17 -4.72
CA ILE A 207 1.05 -4.32 -3.77
C ILE A 207 -0.17 -3.69 -4.45
N GLN A 208 -1.06 -3.13 -3.65
CA GLN A 208 -2.10 -2.22 -4.13
C GLN A 208 -2.19 -1.00 -3.21
N ALA A 209 -2.58 0.12 -3.78
CA ALA A 209 -2.85 1.36 -3.06
C ALA A 209 -4.36 1.65 -3.09
N ILE A 210 -4.91 2.07 -1.96
CA ILE A 210 -6.33 2.43 -1.80
C ILE A 210 -6.40 3.79 -1.14
N LEU A 211 -7.23 4.69 -1.67
CA LEU A 211 -7.57 5.93 -0.99
C LEU A 211 -8.69 5.64 0.00
N GLU A 212 -8.49 6.00 1.26
CA GLU A 212 -9.52 6.00 2.29
C GLU A 212 -9.79 7.46 2.69
N ILE A 213 -11.06 7.84 2.71
CA ILE A 213 -11.54 9.13 3.18
C ILE A 213 -12.54 8.93 4.33
N ASP A 214 -12.60 9.90 5.24
CA ASP A 214 -13.58 9.93 6.31
C ASP A 214 -14.77 10.80 5.91
N ILE A 215 -15.98 10.25 5.97
CA ILE A 215 -17.22 11.01 5.86
C ILE A 215 -18.03 10.71 7.12
N ASN A 216 -18.21 11.72 7.97
CA ASN A 216 -19.00 11.65 9.21
C ASN A 216 -18.59 10.48 10.14
N GLY A 217 -17.28 10.20 10.25
CA GLY A 217 -16.73 9.12 11.07
C GLY A 217 -16.75 7.74 10.42
N THR A 218 -17.20 7.66 9.16
CA THR A 218 -17.21 6.41 8.38
C THR A 218 -16.13 6.46 7.31
N GLY A 219 -15.25 5.44 7.29
CA GLY A 219 -14.19 5.32 6.29
C GLY A 219 -14.70 4.74 4.97
N TYR A 220 -14.59 5.49 3.89
CA TYR A 220 -14.91 5.05 2.54
C TYR A 220 -13.65 4.80 1.73
N ARG A 221 -13.67 3.77 0.86
CA ARG A 221 -12.51 3.34 0.09
C ARG A 221 -12.72 3.43 -1.40
N SER A 222 -11.72 3.92 -2.11
CA SER A 222 -11.69 3.92 -3.56
C SER A 222 -11.48 2.51 -4.12
N ARG A 223 -11.60 2.38 -5.45
CA ARG A 223 -11.05 1.21 -6.15
C ARG A 223 -9.54 1.12 -5.92
N PRO A 224 -8.99 -0.09 -5.71
CA PRO A 224 -7.56 -0.27 -5.54
C PRO A 224 -6.80 -0.06 -6.84
N VAL A 225 -5.63 0.58 -6.76
CA VAL A 225 -4.66 0.68 -7.85
C VAL A 225 -3.58 -0.38 -7.62
N GLY A 226 -3.56 -1.41 -8.47
CA GLY A 226 -2.61 -2.51 -8.37
C GLY A 226 -1.25 -2.15 -8.97
N MET A 227 -0.16 -2.53 -8.30
CA MET A 227 1.19 -2.26 -8.80
C MET A 227 2.20 -3.33 -8.41
N LYS A 228 3.30 -3.40 -9.16
CA LYS A 228 4.45 -4.27 -8.91
C LYS A 228 5.67 -3.40 -8.66
N ILE A 229 6.30 -3.58 -7.51
CA ILE A 229 7.62 -3.04 -7.22
C ILE A 229 8.63 -3.96 -7.90
N ILE A 230 9.35 -3.47 -8.91
CA ILE A 230 10.30 -4.24 -9.71
C ILE A 230 11.71 -3.91 -9.23
N LEU A 231 12.47 -4.94 -8.85
CA LEU A 231 13.86 -4.79 -8.44
C LEU A 231 14.75 -4.39 -9.63
N GLY A 232 15.44 -3.26 -9.48
CA GLY A 232 16.55 -2.89 -10.36
C GLY A 232 17.66 -3.92 -10.27
N SER A 233 18.08 -4.50 -11.38
CA SER A 233 19.00 -5.66 -11.42
C SER A 233 19.87 -5.72 -12.67
N SER A 234 19.65 -4.81 -13.64
CA SER A 234 20.41 -4.73 -14.89
C SER A 234 21.75 -3.99 -14.75
N GLY A 235 22.04 -3.32 -13.63
CA GLY A 235 23.29 -2.59 -13.41
C GLY A 235 23.36 -1.89 -12.06
N GLU A 236 24.45 -1.15 -11.81
CA GLU A 236 24.66 -0.40 -10.57
C GLU A 236 23.64 0.72 -10.38
N TYR A 237 23.21 1.34 -11.49
CA TYR A 237 22.26 2.45 -11.54
C TYR A 237 20.83 2.03 -11.95
N ASP A 238 20.57 0.72 -12.10
CA ASP A 238 19.22 0.25 -12.43
C ASP A 238 18.32 0.48 -11.20
N ALA A 239 17.38 1.40 -11.32
CA ALA A 239 16.55 1.83 -10.20
C ALA A 239 15.42 0.84 -9.94
N ILE A 240 15.06 0.66 -8.66
CA ILE A 240 13.79 0.02 -8.29
C ILE A 240 12.65 0.90 -8.83
N ASN A 241 11.73 0.29 -9.57
CA ASN A 241 10.68 1.02 -10.29
C ASN A 241 9.32 0.30 -10.14
N PHE A 242 8.23 0.93 -10.58
CA PHE A 242 6.88 0.40 -10.47
C PHE A 242 6.26 0.13 -11.83
N ALA A 243 5.62 -1.04 -11.97
CA ALA A 243 4.67 -1.30 -13.04
C ALA A 243 3.26 -1.23 -12.48
N ILE A 244 2.44 -0.34 -13.03
CA ILE A 244 1.07 -0.05 -12.58
C ILE A 244 0.11 -0.70 -13.57
N ASN A 245 -0.91 -1.37 -13.04
CA ASN A 245 -1.95 -2.04 -13.83
C ASN A 245 -3.16 -1.14 -14.05
#